data_AF-A0A3M1YWI7-F1
#
_entry.id   AF-A0A3M1YWI7-F1
#
_cell.length_a   1.000
_cell.length_b   1.000
_cell.length_c   1.000
_cell.angle_alpha   90.00
_cell.angle_beta   90.00
_cell.angle_gamma   90.00
#
_symmetry.space_group_name_H-M   'P 1'
#
loop_
_entity.id
_entity.type
_entity.pdbx_description
1 polymer ?
#
loop_
_entity_poly.entity_id
_entity_poly.type
_entity_poly.pdbx_seq_one_letter_code
_entity_poly.pdbx_strand_id
1 'polypeptide(L)'
;SSDIHEKLPFQIFADAGMSSTQNFMYDAGISLSLFGNLLKIYAPVLVSDNIQSEYKANGKDFIQTIRFQLNLDIKPVYDLSEGLEF
;
A
#
# COMPACT_ATOMS: atom_id res chain seq x y z
N SER A 1 14.49 -28.15 -6.89
CA SER A 1 13.68 -28.33 -5.68
C SER A 1 12.86 -27.05 -5.53
N SER A 2 11.54 -27.14 -5.65
CA SER A 2 10.67 -25.96 -5.70
C SER A 2 10.54 -25.34 -4.31
N ASP A 3 11.31 -24.29 -4.06
CA ASP A 3 11.13 -23.43 -2.88
C ASP A 3 9.94 -22.47 -3.12
N ILE A 4 8.75 -23.06 -3.21
CA ILE A 4 7.48 -22.37 -2.98
C ILE A 4 7.34 -22.26 -1.46
N HIS A 5 8.18 -21.40 -0.85
CA HIS A 5 7.84 -20.84 0.44
C HIS A 5 6.54 -20.07 0.24
N GLU A 6 5.44 -20.67 0.69
CA GLU A 6 4.09 -20.10 0.73
C GLU A 6 4.13 -18.76 1.49
N LYS A 7 4.48 -17.68 0.79
CA LYS A 7 4.21 -16.33 1.28
C LYS A 7 2.70 -16.23 1.34
N LEU A 8 2.17 -16.28 2.56
CA LEU A 8 0.76 -16.01 2.81
C LEU A 8 0.38 -14.75 2.04
N PRO A 9 -0.68 -14.79 1.22
CA PRO A 9 -1.05 -13.66 0.37
C PRO A 9 -1.60 -12.50 1.20
N PHE A 10 -1.78 -12.69 2.52
CA PHE A 10 -2.28 -11.69 3.45
C PHE A 10 -1.15 -10.98 4.20
N GLN A 11 -1.26 -9.67 4.35
CA GLN A 11 -0.36 -8.86 5.18
C GLN A 11 -1.19 -7.92 6.06
N ILE A 12 -0.73 -7.67 7.27
CA ILE A 12 -1.30 -6.66 8.18
C ILE A 12 -0.45 -5.40 8.05
N PHE A 13 -1.11 -4.24 7.97
CA PHE A 13 -0.48 -2.94 7.97
C PHE A 13 -0.96 -2.16 9.18
N ALA A 14 -0.02 -1.46 9.82
CA ALA A 14 -0.31 -0.50 10.88
C ALA A 14 0.72 0.62 10.79
N ASP A 15 0.26 1.85 10.72
CA ASP A 15 1.05 3.05 10.85
C ASP A 15 0.45 3.99 11.90
N ALA A 16 1.33 4.81 12.47
CA ALA A 16 0.94 5.85 13.40
C ALA A 16 1.92 7.00 13.30
N GLY A 17 1.41 8.22 13.44
CA GLY A 17 2.17 9.45 13.32
C GLY A 17 1.57 10.55 14.17
N MET A 18 2.41 11.51 14.53
CA MET A 18 2.00 12.71 15.26
C MET A 18 2.63 13.92 14.60
N SER A 19 1.87 15.00 14.48
CA SER A 19 2.36 16.28 13.98
C SER A 19 2.35 17.31 15.11
N SER A 20 3.26 18.28 15.07
CA SER A 20 3.31 19.37 16.06
C SER A 20 2.05 20.24 16.07
N THR A 21 1.26 20.22 14.99
CA THR A 21 0.06 21.05 14.80
C THR A 21 -1.23 20.25 14.69
N GLN A 22 -1.18 18.91 14.66
CA GLN A 22 -2.36 18.04 14.54
C GLN A 22 -2.32 16.92 15.57
N ASN A 23 -3.51 16.38 15.87
CA ASN A 23 -3.67 15.26 16.79
C ASN A 23 -2.93 14.00 16.30
N PHE A 24 -2.68 13.08 17.22
CA PHE A 24 -2.17 11.74 16.91
C PHE A 24 -3.04 11.04 15.85
N MET A 25 -2.42 10.52 14.80
CA MET A 25 -3.06 9.83 13.69
C MET A 25 -2.56 8.39 13.62
N TYR A 26 -3.46 7.47 13.25
CA TYR A 26 -3.15 6.06 13.05
C TYR A 26 -4.05 5.48 11.94
N ASP A 27 -3.50 4.56 11.16
CA ASP A 27 -4.22 3.75 10.18
C ASP A 27 -3.70 2.30 10.28
N ALA A 28 -4.63 1.36 10.40
CA ALA A 28 -4.33 -0.05 10.43
C ALA A 28 -5.36 -0.83 9.62
N GLY A 29 -4.89 -1.86 8.92
CA GLY A 29 -5.72 -2.63 8.02
C GLY A 29 -5.08 -3.93 7.58
N ILE A 30 -5.81 -4.62 6.71
CA ILE A 30 -5.36 -5.86 6.10
C ILE A 30 -5.15 -5.63 4.61
N SER A 31 -4.24 -6.40 4.03
CA SER A 31 -4.06 -6.43 2.60
C SER A 31 -3.96 -7.84 2.05
N LEU A 32 -4.31 -7.96 0.78
CA LEU A 32 -4.22 -9.18 0.00
C LEU A 32 -3.39 -8.92 -1.25
N SER A 33 -2.30 -9.66 -1.42
CA SER A 33 -1.49 -9.69 -2.64
C SER A 33 -1.98 -10.82 -3.56
N LEU A 34 -2.35 -10.46 -4.78
CA LEU A 34 -2.77 -11.33 -5.86
C LEU A 34 -1.68 -11.40 -6.94
N PHE A 35 -1.68 -12.48 -7.73
CA PHE A 35 -0.80 -12.67 -8.88
C PHE A 35 0.70 -12.44 -8.56
N GLY A 36 1.21 -13.08 -7.50
CA GLY A 36 2.63 -12.99 -7.16
C GLY A 36 3.09 -11.57 -6.78
N ASN A 37 2.19 -10.73 -6.26
CA ASN A 37 2.38 -9.32 -5.87
C ASN A 37 2.11 -8.27 -6.97
N LEU A 38 1.64 -8.65 -8.16
CA LEU A 38 1.24 -7.67 -9.20
C LEU A 38 0.10 -6.76 -8.73
N LEU A 39 -0.92 -7.31 -8.06
CA LEU A 39 -2.06 -6.54 -7.55
C LEU A 39 -2.14 -6.70 -6.04
N LYS A 40 -2.15 -5.59 -5.31
CA LYS A 40 -2.36 -5.56 -3.85
C LYS A 40 -3.65 -4.80 -3.55
N ILE A 41 -4.49 -5.39 -2.72
CA ILE A 41 -5.75 -4.79 -2.24
C ILE A 41 -5.58 -4.53 -0.75
N TYR A 42 -5.75 -3.30 -0.29
CA TYR A 42 -5.71 -2.91 1.11
C TYR A 42 -7.09 -2.45 1.56
N ALA A 43 -7.55 -2.95 2.71
CA ALA A 43 -8.78 -2.51 3.36
C ALA A 43 -8.43 -2.00 4.77
N PRO A 44 -8.72 -0.72 5.08
CA PRO A 44 -8.55 -0.19 6.42
C PRO A 44 -9.54 -0.87 7.37
N VAL A 45 -9.06 -1.23 8.56
CA VAL A 45 -9.84 -1.85 9.64
C VAL A 45 -10.04 -0.88 10.79
N LEU A 46 -9.00 -0.10 11.10
CA LEU A 46 -8.98 0.83 12.21
C LEU A 46 -8.26 2.11 11.77
N VAL A 47 -8.92 3.26 11.91
CA VAL A 47 -8.41 4.57 11.50
C VAL A 47 -8.73 5.61 12.57
N SER A 48 -7.85 6.59 12.76
CA SER A 48 -8.07 7.64 13.75
C SER A 48 -9.30 8.49 13.46
N ASP A 49 -9.88 9.10 14.50
CA ASP A 49 -11.09 9.91 14.39
C ASP A 49 -10.93 11.08 13.42
N ASN A 50 -9.72 11.63 13.32
CA ASN A 50 -9.37 12.67 12.35
C ASN A 50 -9.56 12.16 10.90
N ILE A 51 -9.03 10.98 10.58
CA ILE A 51 -9.16 10.35 9.25
C ILE A 51 -10.62 10.00 8.97
N GLN A 52 -11.33 9.44 9.95
CA GLN A 52 -12.75 9.12 9.81
C GLN A 52 -13.60 10.37 9.56
N SER A 53 -13.30 11.47 10.26
CA SER A 53 -14.00 12.74 10.08
C SER A 53 -13.78 13.31 8.69
N GLU A 54 -12.56 13.18 8.15
CA GLU A 54 -12.26 13.56 6.77
C GLU A 54 -13.04 12.72 5.76
N TYR A 55 -13.12 11.40 5.95
CA TYR A 55 -13.94 10.54 5.08
C TYR A 55 -15.41 10.96 5.10
N LYS A 56 -15.98 11.21 6.29
CA LYS A 56 -17.37 11.68 6.43
C LYS A 56 -17.59 13.05 5.79
N ALA A 57 -16.67 13.98 5.98
CA ALA A 57 -16.76 15.33 5.40
C ALA A 57 -16.73 15.32 3.87
N ASN A 58 -16.02 14.36 3.28
CA ASN A 58 -15.95 14.15 1.84
C ASN A 58 -17.00 13.18 1.30
N GLY A 59 -17.94 12.72 2.13
CA GLY A 59 -18.97 11.75 1.74
C GLY A 59 -18.41 10.42 1.23
N LYS A 60 -17.24 10.00 1.73
CA LYS A 60 -16.60 8.75 1.32
C LYS A 60 -17.24 7.56 2.02
N ASP A 61 -17.74 6.62 1.24
CA ASP A 61 -18.21 5.32 1.71
C ASP A 61 -17.03 4.37 1.97
N PHE A 62 -17.23 3.36 2.82
CA PHE A 62 -16.19 2.37 3.17
C PHE A 62 -15.57 1.69 1.94
N ILE A 63 -16.34 1.39 0.89
CA ILE A 63 -15.80 0.78 -0.33
C ILE A 63 -14.78 1.69 -1.02
N GLN A 64 -14.95 3.01 -0.88
CA GLN A 64 -14.03 4.00 -1.45
C GLN A 64 -12.76 4.19 -0.61
N THR A 65 -12.68 3.59 0.58
CA THR A 65 -11.46 3.57 1.40
C THR A 65 -10.58 2.36 1.07
N ILE A 66 -11.10 1.36 0.35
CA ILE A 66 -10.32 0.23 -0.16
C ILE A 66 -9.34 0.72 -1.22
N ARG A 67 -8.05 0.42 -1.03
CA ARG A 67 -6.97 0.85 -1.92
C ARG A 67 -6.50 -0.32 -2.78
N PHE A 68 -6.45 -0.11 -4.09
CA PHE A 68 -5.87 -1.04 -5.06
C PHE A 68 -4.50 -0.50 -5.51
N GLN A 69 -3.47 -1.33 -5.43
CA GLN A 69 -2.11 -1.00 -5.83
C GLN A 69 -1.62 -2.00 -6.88
N LEU A 70 -1.22 -1.48 -8.04
CA LEU A 70 -0.62 -2.26 -9.11
C LEU A 70 0.90 -2.10 -9.05
N ASN A 71 1.63 -3.19 -8.81
CA ASN A 71 3.08 -3.19 -8.79
C ASN A 71 3.60 -3.61 -10.17
N LEU A 72 4.02 -2.62 -10.96
CA LEU A 72 4.65 -2.83 -12.25
C LEU A 72 6.17 -2.84 -12.08
N ASP A 73 6.78 -4.02 -12.10
CA ASP A 73 8.23 -4.15 -12.21
C ASP A 73 8.65 -3.93 -13.67
N ILE A 74 8.71 -2.66 -14.08
CA ILE A 74 9.16 -2.28 -15.42
C ILE A 74 10.69 -2.30 -15.39
N LYS A 75 11.27 -3.42 -15.83
CA LYS A 75 12.71 -3.47 -16.08
C LYS A 75 13.06 -2.46 -17.18
N PRO A 76 14.06 -1.59 -16.98
CA PRO A 76 14.53 -0.70 -18.05
C PRO A 76 15.00 -1.55 -19.23
N VAL A 77 14.50 -1.22 -20.43
CA VAL A 77 14.77 -1.96 -21.67
C VAL A 77 16.18 -1.70 -22.22
N TYR A 78 16.84 -0.64 -21.76
CA TYR A 78 18.18 -0.28 -22.21
C TYR A 78 19.10 0.05 -21.03
N ASP A 79 20.18 -0.73 -20.93
CA ASP A 79 21.38 -0.35 -20.18
C ASP A 79 22.16 0.63 -21.06
N LEU A 80 22.10 1.92 -20.72
CA LEU A 80 22.78 2.98 -21.48
C LEU A 80 24.29 3.07 -21.16
N SER A 81 24.88 2.06 -20.53
CA SER A 81 26.30 2.09 -20.12
C SER A 81 27.30 1.64 -21.20
N GLU A 82 26.87 1.12 -22.35
CA GLU A 82 27.80 0.69 -23.43
C GLU A 82 28.26 1.81 -24.38
N GLY A 83 28.06 3.09 -24.02
CA GLY A 83 28.23 4.20 -24.97
C GLY A 83 29.30 5.27 -24.66
N LEU A 84 29.96 5.26 -23.50
CA LEU A 84 30.90 6.34 -23.14
C LEU A 84 32.20 5.77 -22.55
N GLU A 85 33.06 5.28 -23.43
CA GLU A 85 34.50 5.32 -23.19
C GLU A 85 34.98 6.76 -23.44
N PHE A 86 35.49 7.41 -22.39
CA PHE A 86 36.26 8.67 -22.46
C PHE A 86 37.76 8.36 -22.36
#